data_AF-A0A7Z9LHL8-F1
#
_entry.id   AF-A0A7Z9LHL8-F1
#
_cell.length_a   1.000
_cell.length_b   1.000
_cell.length_c   1.000
_cell.angle_alpha   90.00
_cell.angle_beta   90.00
_cell.angle_gamma   90.00
#
_symmetry.space_group_name_H-M   'P 1'
#
loop_
_entity.id
_entity.type
_entity.pdbx_description
1 polymer ?
#
loop_
_entity_poly.entity_id
_entity_poly.type
_entity_poly.pdbx_seq_one_letter_code
_entity_poly.pdbx_strand_id
1 'polypeptide(L)'
;MTPLKIIQGWVVRYPKRILFLTLFLGASVVPSLLFLKNDPSPHLLPVSHPARQALQQLREDFTGTNSGVFIMLEAKDTIFKTNTLERIQRLTEAIQNMQLLSTEDLEALNVIAEQMSGKEGLRLQKLLPKEVKDLNDMFWMEFEEMRETLENEGRWFPEWNSLIRNIEVRSAPVVEVTSISNTDDIYGSEEGLTIEKIFEVIPGTPGEMKSLRRRVLENDLFRNSFFSEDGRRTGIFVELAMDEDDSEILYSTYIALERIFEENPGIDKHYIAGFPIVAATLRTVIDQDTQRFFPFVALLAVFFLWLTFRRPSGVAVPMLVVGFSILFTLAIMVVFEVPLNTITSALPVFLISIGVADGIHMFSEYRENRIEGLPREKAVCLMLDKLALPVTMTSITTAVGFLSLTVSDIVPILTFGIFVAVGTLLAMVLSLIFIPALLMVLPEKVSASQEGSGTDENLSSGVHQVNFMDRLFQKSLDVMTAWVLRNARPVLLAALAICAISIYGLSQVKVESSLESYFQT
;
A
#
# COMPACT_ATOMS: atom_id res chain seq x y z
N MET A 1 16.84 25.87 33.59
CA MET A 1 17.15 24.41 33.48
C MET A 1 17.26 24.07 32.01
N THR A 2 18.27 23.32 31.58
CA THR A 2 18.35 22.86 30.19
C THR A 2 17.22 21.86 29.90
N PRO A 3 16.71 21.75 28.66
CA PRO A 3 15.66 20.78 28.30
C PRO A 3 16.02 19.35 28.72
N LEU A 4 17.29 18.98 28.56
CA LEU A 4 17.85 17.70 28.97
C LEU A 4 17.67 17.41 30.48
N LYS A 5 17.93 18.39 31.36
CA LYS A 5 17.77 18.22 32.81
C LYS A 5 16.30 18.04 33.22
N ILE A 6 15.38 18.62 32.45
CA ILE A 6 13.93 18.42 32.66
C ILE A 6 13.56 16.97 32.31
N ILE A 7 14.02 16.48 31.15
CA ILE A 7 13.79 15.10 30.70
C ILE A 7 14.37 14.11 31.71
N GLN A 8 15.64 14.28 32.13
CA GLN A 8 16.27 13.44 33.15
C GLN A 8 15.45 13.40 34.45
N GLY A 9 15.07 14.56 34.98
CA GLY A 9 14.30 14.65 36.22
C GLY A 9 12.93 13.98 36.11
N TRP A 10 12.25 14.11 34.97
CA TRP A 10 10.96 13.46 34.73
C TRP A 10 11.06 11.95 34.60
N VAL A 11 12.02 11.47 33.80
CA VAL A 11 12.19 10.05 33.54
C VAL A 11 12.58 9.29 34.81
N VAL A 12 13.44 9.87 35.64
CA VAL A 12 13.84 9.25 36.90
C VAL A 12 12.71 9.29 37.94
N ARG A 13 12.01 10.42 38.06
CA ARG A 13 10.98 10.61 39.11
C ARG A 13 9.67 9.89 38.80
N TYR A 14 9.27 9.82 37.53
CA TYR A 14 7.97 9.29 37.12
C TYR A 14 8.01 8.22 36.00
N PRO A 15 8.93 7.23 36.04
CA PRO A 15 9.11 6.28 34.95
C PRO A 15 7.85 5.45 34.67
N LYS A 16 7.15 5.00 35.72
CA LYS A 16 5.90 4.23 35.57
C LYS A 16 4.77 5.04 34.92
N ARG A 17 4.70 6.35 35.17
CA ARG A 17 3.67 7.21 34.57
C ARG A 17 3.94 7.43 33.08
N ILE A 18 5.21 7.61 32.71
CA ILE A 18 5.63 7.72 31.31
C ILE A 18 5.27 6.43 30.57
N LEU A 19 5.65 5.27 31.10
CA LEU A 19 5.31 3.98 30.50
C LEU A 19 3.81 3.77 30.37
N PHE A 20 3.05 4.07 31.43
CA PHE A 20 1.59 4.00 31.39
C PHE A 20 1.01 4.91 30.32
N LEU A 21 1.46 6.16 30.22
CA LEU A 21 0.98 7.11 29.24
C LEU A 21 1.31 6.68 27.80
N THR A 22 2.53 6.21 27.53
CA THR A 22 2.90 5.69 26.21
C THR A 22 2.09 4.45 25.85
N LEU A 23 1.91 3.51 26.78
CA LEU A 23 1.09 2.31 26.57
C LEU A 23 -0.38 2.65 26.37
N PHE A 24 -0.91 3.60 27.14
CA PHE A 24 -2.28 4.08 27.01
C PHE A 24 -2.51 4.77 25.68
N LEU A 25 -1.61 5.67 25.26
CA LEU A 25 -1.66 6.33 23.95
C LEU A 25 -1.57 5.29 22.83
N GLY A 26 -0.66 4.32 22.96
CA GLY A 26 -0.54 3.18 22.04
C GLY A 26 -1.86 2.44 21.91
N ALA A 27 -2.42 1.98 23.02
CA ALA A 27 -3.67 1.23 23.04
C ALA A 27 -4.87 2.03 22.52
N SER A 28 -4.95 3.34 22.81
CA SER A 28 -6.05 4.20 22.31
C SER A 28 -6.02 4.38 20.80
N VAL A 29 -4.85 4.19 20.19
CA VAL A 29 -4.61 4.44 18.78
C VAL A 29 -4.73 3.16 17.96
N VAL A 30 -4.54 1.97 18.53
CA VAL A 30 -4.69 0.68 17.81
C VAL A 30 -6.01 0.56 17.02
N PRO A 31 -7.19 0.95 17.54
CA PRO A 31 -8.42 0.87 16.77
C PRO A 31 -8.41 1.70 15.48
N SER A 32 -7.65 2.81 15.44
CA SER A 32 -7.53 3.64 14.23
C SER A 32 -6.93 2.87 13.05
N LEU A 33 -6.09 1.86 13.31
CA LEU A 33 -5.47 1.04 12.26
C LEU A 33 -6.50 0.22 11.46
N LEU A 34 -7.69 -0.02 11.99
CA LEU A 34 -8.78 -0.68 11.25
C LEU A 34 -9.32 0.20 10.11
N PHE A 35 -9.10 1.52 10.19
CA PHE A 35 -9.51 2.49 9.18
C PHE A 35 -8.38 2.85 8.22
N LEU A 36 -7.23 2.16 8.30
CA LEU A 36 -6.11 2.39 7.39
C LEU A 36 -6.45 1.79 6.03
N LYS A 37 -6.69 2.68 5.05
CA LYS A 37 -6.99 2.30 3.67
C LYS A 37 -5.71 2.08 2.88
N ASN A 38 -5.74 1.18 1.91
CA ASN A 38 -4.71 1.12 0.88
C ASN A 38 -5.25 1.75 -0.39
N ASP A 39 -4.41 2.53 -1.06
CA ASP A 39 -4.69 3.18 -2.33
C ASP A 39 -3.77 2.61 -3.41
N PRO A 40 -4.26 1.66 -4.22
CA PRO A 40 -3.51 1.14 -5.36
C PRO A 40 -3.62 2.04 -6.61
N SER A 41 -3.92 3.33 -6.46
CA SER A 41 -4.02 4.24 -7.60
C SER A 41 -2.73 4.26 -8.42
N PRO A 42 -2.82 4.10 -9.76
CA PRO A 42 -1.69 4.25 -10.65
C PRO A 42 -1.32 5.72 -10.88
N HIS A 43 -2.17 6.67 -10.46
CA HIS A 43 -1.92 8.09 -10.67
C HIS A 43 -0.92 8.64 -9.66
N LEU A 44 0.13 9.26 -10.20
CA LEU A 44 1.22 9.84 -9.41
C LEU A 44 1.02 11.33 -9.13
N LEU A 45 0.22 12.01 -9.96
CA LEU A 45 0.00 13.45 -9.90
C LEU A 45 -1.25 13.79 -9.08
N PRO A 46 -1.28 14.95 -8.40
CA PRO A 46 -2.47 15.39 -7.69
C PRO A 46 -3.61 15.74 -8.66
N VAL A 47 -4.85 15.62 -8.19
CA VAL A 47 -6.06 15.97 -8.95
C VAL A 47 -6.06 17.44 -9.41
N SER A 48 -5.42 18.33 -8.64
CA SER A 48 -5.27 19.75 -8.98
C SER A 48 -4.27 20.04 -10.10
N HIS A 49 -3.52 19.04 -10.58
CA HIS A 49 -2.52 19.24 -11.62
C HIS A 49 -3.19 19.61 -12.97
N PRO A 50 -2.67 20.58 -13.74
CA PRO A 50 -3.30 21.05 -14.98
C PRO A 50 -3.57 19.93 -16.00
N ALA A 51 -2.66 18.96 -16.12
CA ALA A 51 -2.85 17.81 -17.01
C ALA A 51 -4.02 16.91 -16.59
N ARG A 52 -4.27 16.78 -15.29
CA ARG A 52 -5.38 15.98 -14.73
C ARG A 52 -6.72 16.69 -14.94
N GLN A 53 -6.76 18.00 -14.69
CA GLN A 53 -7.91 18.83 -15.00
C GLN A 53 -8.24 18.85 -16.51
N ALA A 54 -7.22 18.95 -17.36
CA ALA A 54 -7.40 18.91 -18.81
C ALA A 54 -7.94 17.55 -19.28
N LEU A 55 -7.47 16.44 -18.71
CA LEU A 55 -8.00 15.11 -19.02
C LEU A 55 -9.47 14.98 -18.61
N GLN A 56 -9.83 15.45 -17.42
CA GLN A 56 -11.22 15.45 -16.96
C GLN A 56 -12.12 16.29 -17.87
N GLN A 57 -11.67 17.49 -18.26
CA GLN A 57 -12.41 18.34 -19.17
C GLN A 57 -12.56 17.72 -20.57
N LEU A 58 -11.52 17.05 -21.09
CA LEU A 58 -11.61 16.32 -22.36
C LEU A 58 -12.62 15.16 -22.31
N ARG A 59 -12.76 14.51 -21.14
CA ARG A 59 -13.78 13.49 -20.91
C ARG A 59 -15.18 14.09 -20.96
N GLU A 60 -15.39 15.18 -20.23
CA GLU A 60 -16.68 15.87 -20.18
C GLU A 60 -17.09 16.45 -21.54
N ASP A 61 -16.16 17.07 -22.28
CA ASP A 61 -16.48 17.82 -23.50
C ASP A 61 -16.58 16.95 -24.77
N PHE A 62 -15.77 15.88 -24.89
CA PHE A 62 -15.58 15.21 -26.18
C PHE A 62 -15.81 13.71 -26.19
N THR A 63 -15.34 13.02 -25.16
CA THR A 63 -15.21 11.55 -25.27
C THR A 63 -16.29 10.83 -24.50
N GLY A 64 -16.73 11.34 -23.34
CA GLY A 64 -17.53 10.56 -22.39
C GLY A 64 -16.85 9.26 -21.94
N THR A 65 -15.65 8.95 -22.46
CA THR A 65 -15.01 7.65 -22.30
C THR A 65 -14.44 7.57 -20.91
N ASN A 66 -15.10 6.76 -20.11
CA ASN A 66 -14.61 6.34 -18.82
C ASN A 66 -13.51 5.29 -19.00
N SER A 67 -12.96 4.79 -17.89
CA SER A 67 -11.96 3.73 -17.92
C SER A 67 -12.45 2.51 -18.70
N GLY A 68 -11.63 2.01 -19.61
CA GLY A 68 -11.91 0.80 -20.35
C GLY A 68 -11.13 -0.41 -19.82
N VAL A 69 -11.74 -1.59 -19.89
CA VAL A 69 -11.06 -2.88 -19.78
C VAL A 69 -11.03 -3.53 -21.15
N PHE A 70 -9.86 -3.98 -21.56
CA PHE A 70 -9.68 -4.77 -22.77
C PHE A 70 -9.42 -6.22 -22.38
N ILE A 71 -10.32 -7.09 -22.81
CA ILE A 71 -10.21 -8.52 -22.61
C ILE A 71 -9.89 -9.17 -23.94
N MET A 72 -8.81 -9.93 -24.00
CA MET A 72 -8.46 -10.74 -25.18
C MET A 72 -8.68 -12.21 -24.90
N LEU A 73 -9.45 -12.87 -25.75
CA LEU A 73 -9.60 -14.33 -25.77
C LEU A 73 -8.75 -14.90 -26.91
N GLU A 74 -7.88 -15.86 -26.60
CA GLU A 74 -7.04 -16.57 -27.57
C GLU A 74 -7.44 -18.03 -27.67
N ALA A 75 -8.06 -18.38 -28.80
CA ALA A 75 -8.44 -19.74 -29.12
C ALA A 75 -7.28 -20.56 -29.66
N LYS A 76 -7.27 -21.86 -29.33
CA LYS A 76 -6.20 -22.78 -29.76
C LYS A 76 -6.07 -22.90 -31.29
N ASP A 77 -7.21 -22.90 -31.99
CA ASP A 77 -7.25 -23.04 -33.46
C ASP A 77 -7.94 -21.86 -34.15
N THR A 78 -9.16 -21.53 -33.73
CA THR A 78 -9.99 -20.43 -34.27
C THR A 78 -11.13 -20.10 -33.32
N ILE A 79 -11.55 -18.84 -33.30
CA ILE A 79 -12.73 -18.35 -32.55
C ILE A 79 -14.06 -18.80 -33.16
N PHE A 80 -14.07 -19.17 -34.45
CA PHE A 80 -15.27 -19.59 -35.19
C PHE A 80 -15.62 -21.05 -34.90
N LYS A 81 -15.89 -21.35 -33.63
CA LYS A 81 -16.42 -22.62 -33.13
C LYS A 81 -17.62 -22.32 -32.24
N THR A 82 -18.66 -23.15 -32.32
CA THR A 82 -19.90 -22.98 -31.53
C THR A 82 -19.60 -22.76 -30.05
N ASN A 83 -18.81 -23.63 -29.42
CA ASN A 83 -18.46 -23.50 -28.00
C ASN A 83 -17.70 -22.21 -27.65
N THR A 84 -16.88 -21.68 -28.56
CA THR A 84 -16.11 -20.44 -28.32
C THR A 84 -17.03 -19.23 -28.46
N LEU A 85 -17.89 -19.19 -29.48
CA LEU A 85 -18.90 -18.14 -29.64
C LEU A 85 -19.91 -18.14 -28.47
N GLU A 86 -20.35 -19.31 -28.02
CA GLU A 86 -21.23 -19.45 -26.84
C GLU A 86 -20.55 -18.94 -25.57
N ARG A 87 -19.24 -19.17 -25.41
CA ARG A 87 -18.50 -18.65 -24.27
C ARG A 87 -18.37 -17.13 -24.35
N ILE A 88 -18.08 -16.57 -25.53
CA ILE A 88 -18.01 -15.12 -25.72
C ILE A 88 -19.34 -14.48 -25.37
N GLN A 89 -20.45 -15.01 -25.87
CA GLN A 89 -21.78 -14.51 -25.55
C GLN A 89 -22.06 -14.56 -24.04
N ARG A 90 -21.82 -15.70 -23.38
CA ARG A 90 -22.00 -15.82 -21.92
C ARG A 90 -21.12 -14.87 -21.13
N LEU A 91 -19.86 -14.67 -21.54
CA LEU A 91 -18.96 -13.71 -20.91
C LEU A 91 -19.46 -12.28 -21.11
N THR A 92 -19.87 -11.91 -22.32
CA THR A 92 -20.42 -10.58 -22.62
C THR A 92 -21.66 -10.31 -21.76
N GLU A 93 -22.59 -11.26 -21.67
CA GLU A 93 -23.79 -11.13 -20.83
C GLU A 93 -23.45 -11.09 -19.32
N ALA A 94 -22.52 -11.91 -18.85
CA ALA A 94 -22.12 -11.93 -17.45
C ALA A 94 -21.40 -10.64 -17.03
N ILE A 95 -20.53 -10.09 -17.89
CA ILE A 95 -19.83 -8.84 -17.62
C ILE A 95 -20.81 -7.65 -17.65
N GLN A 96 -21.75 -7.62 -18.61
CA GLN A 96 -22.75 -6.56 -18.71
C GLN A 96 -23.62 -6.48 -17.44
N ASN A 97 -23.88 -7.61 -16.78
CA ASN A 97 -24.69 -7.70 -15.55
C ASN A 97 -23.84 -7.78 -14.27
N MET A 98 -22.55 -7.44 -14.34
CA MET A 98 -21.65 -7.50 -13.19
C MET A 98 -22.08 -6.48 -12.12
N GLN A 99 -22.02 -6.87 -10.85
CA GLN A 99 -22.27 -6.00 -9.70
C GLN A 99 -21.09 -6.06 -8.72
N LEU A 100 -20.73 -4.92 -8.13
CA LEU A 100 -19.63 -4.78 -7.16
C LEU A 100 -20.12 -4.43 -5.75
N LEU A 101 -21.42 -4.60 -5.51
CA LEU A 101 -22.04 -4.29 -4.22
C LEU A 101 -21.54 -5.21 -3.11
N SER A 102 -21.35 -4.63 -1.94
CA SER A 102 -20.90 -5.28 -0.72
C SER A 102 -21.97 -5.25 0.38
N THR A 103 -21.77 -6.00 1.46
CA THR A 103 -22.64 -5.92 2.64
C THR A 103 -22.60 -4.55 3.30
N GLU A 104 -21.47 -3.84 3.21
CA GLU A 104 -21.31 -2.49 3.74
C GLU A 104 -22.21 -1.48 3.02
N ASP A 105 -22.45 -1.67 1.72
CA ASP A 105 -23.36 -0.83 0.93
C ASP A 105 -24.80 -0.97 1.42
N LEU A 106 -25.23 -2.20 1.69
CA LEU A 106 -26.57 -2.47 2.24
C LEU A 106 -26.71 -1.90 3.66
N GLU A 107 -25.67 -2.00 4.49
CA GLU A 107 -25.66 -1.37 5.82
C GLU A 107 -25.74 0.15 5.72
N ALA A 108 -25.00 0.78 4.79
CA ALA A 108 -25.05 2.21 4.58
C ALA A 108 -26.44 2.69 4.13
N LEU A 109 -27.10 1.96 3.23
CA LEU A 109 -28.48 2.25 2.84
C LEU A 109 -29.46 2.08 4.00
N ASN A 110 -29.25 1.10 4.88
CA ASN A 110 -30.05 0.95 6.10
C ASN A 110 -29.86 2.15 7.05
N VAL A 111 -28.63 2.63 7.23
CA VAL A 111 -28.34 3.82 8.05
C VAL A 111 -29.04 5.05 7.47
N ILE A 112 -29.02 5.24 6.14
CA ILE A 112 -29.77 6.30 5.48
C ILE A 112 -31.28 6.15 5.76
N ALA A 113 -31.81 4.94 5.62
CA ALA A 113 -33.22 4.66 5.86
C ALA A 113 -33.66 4.96 7.30
N GLU A 114 -32.78 4.74 8.30
CA GLU A 114 -33.00 5.09 9.70
C GLU A 114 -32.93 6.61 9.96
N GLN A 115 -32.04 7.31 9.27
CA GLN A 115 -31.91 8.77 9.37
C GLN A 115 -33.05 9.50 8.65
N MET A 116 -33.62 8.90 7.61
CA MET A 116 -34.78 9.41 6.90
C MET A 116 -36.02 9.42 7.80
N SER A 117 -36.49 10.63 8.14
CA SER A 117 -37.73 10.79 8.91
C SER A 117 -38.99 10.71 8.05
N GLY A 118 -40.05 10.11 8.57
CA GLY A 118 -41.39 10.08 7.96
C GLY A 118 -41.68 8.84 7.12
N LYS A 119 -42.64 8.96 6.19
CA LYS A 119 -43.16 7.83 5.39
C LYS A 119 -42.11 7.24 4.44
N GLU A 120 -41.24 8.07 3.89
CA GLU A 120 -40.20 7.64 2.94
C GLU A 120 -39.11 6.78 3.60
N GLY A 121 -38.68 7.09 4.83
CA GLY A 121 -37.73 6.21 5.55
C GLY A 121 -38.32 4.81 5.83
N LEU A 122 -39.60 4.76 6.22
CA LEU A 122 -40.35 3.50 6.37
C LEU A 122 -40.57 2.77 5.04
N ARG A 123 -40.66 3.50 3.92
CA ARG A 123 -40.75 2.92 2.57
C ARG A 123 -39.39 2.32 2.19
N LEU A 124 -38.29 3.03 2.41
CA LEU A 124 -36.93 2.55 2.12
C LEU A 124 -36.61 1.29 2.93
N GLN A 125 -36.89 1.27 4.23
CA GLN A 125 -36.68 0.09 5.08
C GLN A 125 -37.44 -1.16 4.61
N LYS A 126 -38.61 -0.98 3.98
CA LYS A 126 -39.39 -2.08 3.41
C LYS A 126 -38.88 -2.52 2.04
N LEU A 127 -38.32 -1.59 1.28
CA LEU A 127 -37.77 -1.81 -0.04
C LEU A 127 -36.39 -2.47 0.02
N LEU A 128 -35.61 -2.17 1.05
CA LEU A 128 -34.27 -2.72 1.23
C LEU A 128 -34.30 -4.25 1.36
N PRO A 129 -33.57 -4.98 0.51
CA PRO A 129 -33.55 -6.44 0.56
C PRO A 129 -32.72 -6.95 1.74
N LYS A 130 -32.82 -8.25 2.00
CA LYS A 130 -32.00 -8.94 3.01
C LYS A 130 -30.60 -9.28 2.50
N GLU A 131 -30.46 -9.47 1.20
CA GLU A 131 -29.21 -9.84 0.56
C GLU A 131 -28.86 -8.82 -0.52
N VAL A 132 -27.57 -8.52 -0.62
CA VAL A 132 -27.02 -7.51 -1.53
C VAL A 132 -27.37 -7.79 -2.99
N LYS A 133 -27.37 -9.07 -3.38
CA LYS A 133 -27.68 -9.53 -4.75
C LYS A 133 -29.08 -9.14 -5.24
N ASP A 134 -29.99 -8.78 -4.33
CA ASP A 134 -31.37 -8.44 -4.65
C ASP A 134 -31.55 -6.91 -4.83
N LEU A 135 -30.47 -6.11 -4.69
CA LEU A 135 -30.43 -4.69 -5.09
C LEU A 135 -30.37 -4.59 -6.63
N ASN A 136 -31.53 -4.73 -7.26
CA ASN A 136 -31.70 -4.74 -8.71
C ASN A 136 -32.22 -3.39 -9.26
N ASP A 137 -32.41 -3.31 -10.57
CA ASP A 137 -32.88 -2.09 -11.25
C ASP A 137 -34.24 -1.58 -10.72
N MET A 138 -35.10 -2.49 -10.23
CA MET A 138 -36.40 -2.13 -9.65
C MET A 138 -36.23 -1.37 -8.33
N PHE A 139 -35.29 -1.80 -7.49
CA PHE A 139 -34.93 -1.07 -6.28
C PHE A 139 -34.49 0.36 -6.62
N TRP A 140 -33.60 0.51 -7.60
CA TRP A 140 -33.04 1.82 -7.97
C TRP A 140 -34.09 2.76 -8.56
N MET A 141 -35.01 2.24 -9.38
CA MET A 141 -36.12 3.02 -9.92
C MET A 141 -37.05 3.54 -8.80
N GLU A 142 -37.40 2.70 -7.83
CA GLU A 142 -38.22 3.12 -6.69
C GLU A 142 -37.46 4.08 -5.75
N PHE A 143 -36.16 3.85 -5.55
CA PHE A 143 -35.30 4.71 -4.75
C PHE A 143 -35.18 6.12 -5.36
N GLU A 144 -35.03 6.23 -6.68
CA GLU A 144 -34.92 7.52 -7.36
C GLU A 144 -36.22 8.33 -7.25
N GLU A 145 -37.39 7.69 -7.40
CA GLU A 145 -38.69 8.36 -7.16
C GLU A 145 -38.78 8.93 -5.73
N MET A 146 -38.29 8.17 -4.75
CA MET A 146 -38.24 8.62 -3.36
C MET A 146 -37.27 9.78 -3.16
N ARG A 147 -36.09 9.70 -3.77
CA ARG A 147 -35.07 10.75 -3.74
C ARG A 147 -35.61 12.04 -4.34
N GLU A 148 -36.19 12.02 -5.54
CA GLU A 148 -36.79 13.20 -6.17
C GLU A 148 -37.87 13.83 -5.27
N THR A 149 -38.70 13.00 -4.63
CA THR A 149 -39.72 13.48 -3.68
C THR A 149 -39.09 14.20 -2.49
N LEU A 150 -38.03 13.62 -1.90
CA LEU A 150 -37.33 14.21 -0.76
C LEU A 150 -36.55 15.48 -1.11
N GLU A 151 -35.95 15.52 -2.30
CA GLU A 151 -35.26 16.72 -2.82
C GLU A 151 -36.26 17.87 -3.02
N ASN A 152 -37.41 17.59 -3.63
CA ASN A 152 -38.49 18.57 -3.82
C ASN A 152 -39.05 19.11 -2.50
N GLU A 153 -39.10 18.28 -1.45
CA GLU A 153 -39.56 18.68 -0.12
C GLU A 153 -38.46 19.32 0.74
N GLY A 154 -37.21 19.41 0.25
CA GLY A 154 -36.08 19.95 1.00
C GLY A 154 -35.67 19.09 2.20
N ARG A 155 -36.03 17.79 2.20
CA ARG A 155 -35.72 16.82 3.25
C ARG A 155 -34.55 15.89 2.88
N TRP A 156 -33.98 16.09 1.70
CA TRP A 156 -32.79 15.39 1.24
C TRP A 156 -31.52 16.06 1.79
N PHE A 157 -30.63 15.27 2.37
CA PHE A 157 -29.37 15.77 2.91
C PHE A 157 -28.26 15.66 1.86
N PRO A 158 -27.55 16.75 1.51
CA PRO A 158 -26.49 16.73 0.51
C PRO A 158 -25.36 15.74 0.79
N GLU A 159 -25.12 15.42 2.07
CA GLU A 159 -24.11 14.45 2.52
C GLU A 159 -24.36 13.03 1.98
N TRP A 160 -25.61 12.69 1.62
CA TRP A 160 -25.95 11.39 1.05
C TRP A 160 -25.58 11.26 -0.43
N ASN A 161 -25.43 12.37 -1.16
CA ASN A 161 -25.20 12.35 -2.60
C ASN A 161 -23.96 11.55 -3.01
N SER A 162 -22.84 11.74 -2.30
CA SER A 162 -21.59 11.03 -2.63
C SER A 162 -21.71 9.54 -2.32
N LEU A 163 -22.35 9.18 -1.21
CA LEU A 163 -22.52 7.80 -0.81
C LEU A 163 -23.45 7.05 -1.78
N ILE A 164 -24.61 7.62 -2.10
CA ILE A 164 -25.56 7.04 -3.05
C ILE A 164 -24.95 6.89 -4.44
N ARG A 165 -24.28 7.93 -4.94
CA ARG A 165 -23.59 7.87 -6.24
C ARG A 165 -22.57 6.74 -6.30
N ASN A 166 -21.80 6.54 -5.24
CA ASN A 166 -20.81 5.46 -5.19
C ASN A 166 -21.47 4.08 -5.17
N ILE A 167 -22.62 3.93 -4.51
CA ILE A 167 -23.38 2.66 -4.50
C ILE A 167 -24.02 2.42 -5.87
N GLU A 168 -24.56 3.45 -6.54
CA GLU A 168 -25.09 3.37 -7.91
C GLU A 168 -24.00 2.93 -8.91
N VAL A 169 -22.80 3.50 -8.81
CA VAL A 169 -21.67 3.06 -9.65
C VAL A 169 -21.28 1.61 -9.34
N ARG A 170 -21.33 1.16 -8.08
CA ARG A 170 -21.07 -0.25 -7.73
C ARG A 170 -22.20 -1.19 -8.14
N SER A 171 -23.44 -0.72 -8.26
CA SER A 171 -24.57 -1.54 -8.70
C SER A 171 -24.57 -1.76 -10.21
N ALA A 172 -24.18 -0.75 -10.98
CA ALA A 172 -24.01 -0.80 -12.44
C ALA A 172 -22.62 -0.30 -12.86
N PRO A 173 -21.55 -1.06 -12.56
CA PRO A 173 -20.16 -0.67 -12.82
C PRO A 173 -19.78 -0.66 -14.30
N VAL A 174 -20.63 -1.21 -15.17
CA VAL A 174 -20.39 -1.33 -16.61
C VAL A 174 -21.41 -0.49 -17.37
N VAL A 175 -20.91 0.44 -18.18
CA VAL A 175 -21.72 1.25 -19.10
C VAL A 175 -22.07 0.43 -20.34
N GLU A 176 -21.05 -0.15 -20.96
CA GLU A 176 -21.21 -0.91 -22.20
C GLU A 176 -20.19 -2.04 -22.26
N VAL A 177 -20.61 -3.22 -22.74
CA VAL A 177 -19.72 -4.28 -23.19
C VAL A 177 -19.86 -4.43 -24.70
N THR A 178 -18.77 -4.32 -25.44
CA THR A 178 -18.74 -4.53 -26.89
C THR A 178 -17.93 -5.77 -27.24
N SER A 179 -18.54 -6.72 -27.95
CA SER A 179 -17.88 -7.93 -28.45
C SER A 179 -18.49 -8.40 -29.77
N ILE A 180 -17.93 -9.45 -30.36
CA ILE A 180 -18.50 -10.05 -31.59
C ILE A 180 -19.93 -10.60 -31.39
N SER A 181 -20.42 -10.79 -30.17
CA SER A 181 -21.77 -11.31 -29.92
C SER A 181 -22.86 -10.24 -29.96
N ASN A 182 -22.51 -8.97 -29.86
CA ASN A 182 -23.46 -7.86 -29.87
C ASN A 182 -23.08 -6.71 -30.81
N THR A 183 -22.02 -6.87 -31.61
CA THR A 183 -21.64 -5.92 -32.65
C THR A 183 -22.49 -6.13 -33.91
N ASP A 184 -22.86 -5.03 -34.56
CA ASP A 184 -23.55 -5.02 -35.85
C ASP A 184 -22.59 -5.20 -37.03
N ASP A 185 -22.92 -6.11 -37.93
CA ASP A 185 -22.35 -6.29 -39.27
C ASP A 185 -22.96 -5.28 -40.24
N ILE A 186 -22.11 -4.39 -40.73
CA ILE A 186 -22.48 -3.34 -41.68
C ILE A 186 -21.79 -3.62 -43.01
N TYR A 187 -22.59 -3.84 -44.06
CA TYR A 187 -22.10 -4.08 -45.40
C TYR A 187 -23.03 -3.50 -46.47
N GLY A 188 -22.47 -3.28 -47.67
CA GLY A 188 -23.24 -2.81 -48.83
C GLY A 188 -23.96 -3.96 -49.52
N SER A 189 -25.26 -3.77 -49.78
CA SER A 189 -26.12 -4.64 -50.58
C SER A 189 -26.65 -3.92 -51.83
N GLU A 190 -27.31 -4.63 -52.75
CA GLU A 190 -27.91 -4.02 -53.95
C GLU A 190 -29.01 -3.00 -53.62
N GLU A 191 -29.63 -3.10 -52.42
CA GLU A 191 -30.69 -2.21 -51.95
C GLU A 191 -30.19 -1.04 -51.09
N GLY A 192 -28.89 -1.00 -50.77
CA GLY A 192 -28.27 0.05 -49.96
C GLY A 192 -27.34 -0.50 -48.88
N LEU A 193 -27.30 0.15 -47.72
CA LEU A 193 -26.50 -0.28 -46.57
C LEU A 193 -27.35 -1.15 -45.65
N THR A 194 -26.90 -2.37 -45.38
CA THR A 194 -27.57 -3.31 -44.47
C THR A 194 -26.85 -3.31 -43.12
N ILE A 195 -27.62 -3.29 -42.03
CA ILE A 195 -27.14 -3.35 -40.65
C ILE A 195 -27.87 -4.52 -39.99
N GLU A 196 -27.13 -5.56 -39.62
CA GLU A 196 -27.65 -6.74 -38.93
C GLU A 196 -26.65 -7.21 -37.87
N LYS A 197 -27.06 -8.00 -36.88
CA LYS A 197 -26.09 -8.59 -35.94
C LYS A 197 -25.18 -9.58 -36.66
N ILE A 198 -23.90 -9.65 -36.27
CA ILE A 198 -22.95 -10.64 -36.81
C ILE A 198 -23.53 -12.06 -36.73
N PHE A 199 -24.18 -12.39 -35.60
CA PHE A 199 -25.07 -13.55 -35.46
C PHE A 199 -26.15 -13.27 -34.40
N GLU A 200 -27.42 -13.61 -34.70
CA GLU A 200 -28.49 -13.66 -33.68
C GLU A 200 -28.56 -15.02 -32.99
N VAL A 201 -28.37 -16.09 -33.78
CA VAL A 201 -28.32 -17.47 -33.32
C VAL A 201 -26.97 -18.04 -33.75
N ILE A 202 -26.27 -18.66 -32.82
CA ILE A 202 -24.94 -19.23 -33.09
C ILE A 202 -25.07 -20.33 -34.15
N PRO A 203 -24.29 -20.27 -35.24
CA PRO A 203 -24.38 -21.26 -36.31
C PRO A 203 -24.15 -22.69 -35.81
N GLY A 204 -25.12 -23.57 -36.05
CA GLY A 204 -25.08 -24.97 -35.62
C GLY A 204 -24.42 -25.89 -36.66
N THR A 205 -24.38 -25.48 -37.94
CA THR A 205 -23.80 -26.30 -39.01
C THR A 205 -22.41 -25.82 -39.42
N PRO A 206 -21.50 -26.73 -39.84
CA PRO A 206 -20.18 -26.35 -40.36
C PRO A 206 -20.23 -25.42 -41.57
N GLY A 207 -21.28 -25.51 -42.39
CA GLY A 207 -21.49 -24.67 -43.56
C GLY A 207 -21.79 -23.21 -43.19
N GLU A 208 -22.73 -23.01 -42.27
CA GLU A 208 -23.08 -21.67 -41.76
C GLU A 208 -21.89 -21.05 -41.01
N MET A 209 -21.17 -21.83 -40.20
CA MET A 209 -19.97 -21.34 -39.48
C MET A 209 -18.87 -20.89 -40.46
N LYS A 210 -18.68 -21.61 -41.57
CA LYS A 210 -17.72 -21.21 -42.61
C LYS A 210 -18.14 -19.92 -43.30
N SER A 211 -19.45 -19.75 -43.56
CA SER A 211 -20.00 -18.51 -44.12
C SER A 211 -19.83 -17.33 -43.16
N LEU A 212 -20.14 -17.52 -41.87
CA LEU A 212 -19.94 -16.52 -40.82
C LEU A 212 -18.47 -16.08 -40.77
N ARG A 213 -17.55 -17.05 -40.67
CA ARG A 213 -16.10 -16.80 -40.66
C ARG A 213 -15.67 -15.95 -41.85
N ARG A 214 -16.16 -16.26 -43.05
CA ARG A 214 -15.81 -15.51 -44.25
C ARG A 214 -16.34 -14.07 -44.18
N ARG A 215 -17.62 -13.87 -43.86
CA ARG A 215 -18.22 -12.53 -43.75
C ARG A 215 -17.46 -11.66 -42.75
N VAL A 216 -17.22 -12.20 -41.55
CA VAL A 216 -16.53 -11.48 -40.48
C VAL A 216 -15.10 -11.12 -40.87
N LEU A 217 -14.33 -12.05 -41.43
CA LEU A 217 -12.92 -11.81 -41.80
C LEU A 217 -12.74 -10.93 -43.05
N GLU A 218 -13.73 -10.90 -43.96
CA GLU A 218 -13.70 -10.07 -45.18
C GLU A 218 -14.24 -8.66 -44.94
N ASN A 219 -14.88 -8.38 -43.80
CA ASN A 219 -15.34 -7.03 -43.46
C ASN A 219 -14.18 -6.19 -42.89
N ASP A 220 -13.72 -5.21 -43.68
CA ASP A 220 -12.63 -4.31 -43.32
C ASP A 220 -12.91 -3.48 -42.05
N LEU A 221 -14.18 -3.27 -41.66
CA LEU A 221 -14.55 -2.53 -40.44
C LEU A 221 -14.16 -3.27 -39.15
N PHE A 222 -14.08 -4.60 -39.21
CA PHE A 222 -13.79 -5.42 -38.04
C PHE A 222 -12.34 -5.84 -37.92
N ARG A 223 -11.58 -5.74 -39.02
CA ARG A 223 -10.17 -6.11 -39.08
C ARG A 223 -9.35 -5.24 -38.14
N ASN A 224 -8.64 -5.86 -37.20
CA ASN A 224 -7.87 -5.21 -36.13
C ASN A 224 -8.71 -4.43 -35.10
N SER A 225 -10.04 -4.52 -35.16
CA SER A 225 -10.95 -3.92 -34.16
C SER A 225 -11.46 -4.98 -33.17
N PHE A 226 -11.96 -6.11 -33.68
CA PHE A 226 -12.58 -7.15 -32.84
C PHE A 226 -11.92 -8.53 -32.94
N PHE A 227 -11.17 -8.83 -34.01
CA PHE A 227 -10.47 -10.11 -34.17
C PHE A 227 -9.07 -9.95 -34.79
N SER A 228 -8.21 -10.93 -34.54
CA SER A 228 -6.89 -11.02 -35.19
C SER A 228 -7.01 -11.53 -36.63
N GLU A 229 -6.06 -11.13 -37.48
CA GLU A 229 -6.05 -11.53 -38.91
C GLU A 229 -6.08 -13.06 -39.14
N ASP A 230 -5.54 -13.83 -38.20
CA ASP A 230 -5.55 -15.30 -38.25
C ASP A 230 -6.86 -15.94 -37.73
N GLY A 231 -7.79 -15.13 -37.21
CA GLY A 231 -9.07 -15.56 -36.66
C GLY A 231 -8.94 -16.41 -35.38
N ARG A 232 -7.83 -16.23 -34.62
CA ARG A 232 -7.56 -16.93 -33.37
C ARG A 232 -7.85 -16.11 -32.12
N ARG A 233 -7.84 -14.79 -32.22
CA ARG A 233 -8.04 -13.89 -31.09
C ARG A 233 -9.26 -13.03 -31.32
N THR A 234 -9.98 -12.73 -30.25
CA THR A 234 -11.09 -11.78 -30.24
C THR A 234 -11.02 -10.89 -29.01
N GLY A 235 -11.46 -9.64 -29.16
CA GLY A 235 -11.58 -8.69 -28.07
C GLY A 235 -12.99 -8.66 -27.46
N ILE A 236 -13.07 -8.42 -26.16
CA ILE A 236 -14.24 -7.89 -25.46
C ILE A 236 -13.80 -6.57 -24.85
N PHE A 237 -14.44 -5.48 -25.24
CA PHE A 237 -14.22 -4.15 -24.69
C PHE A 237 -15.28 -3.87 -23.64
N VAL A 238 -14.88 -3.36 -22.47
CA VAL A 238 -15.78 -3.04 -21.36
C VAL A 238 -15.55 -1.59 -20.98
N GLU A 239 -16.55 -0.75 -21.14
CA GLU A 239 -16.55 0.62 -20.63
C GLU A 239 -17.13 0.64 -19.22
N LEU A 240 -16.37 1.21 -18.27
CA LEU A 240 -16.75 1.24 -16.86
C LEU A 240 -17.50 2.54 -16.50
N ALA A 241 -18.36 2.51 -15.50
CA ALA A 241 -19.10 3.69 -15.03
C ALA A 241 -18.34 4.53 -13.97
N MET A 242 -17.10 4.16 -13.69
CA MET A 242 -16.29 4.67 -12.57
C MET A 242 -15.12 5.55 -13.05
N ASP A 243 -14.64 6.39 -12.14
CA ASP A 243 -13.40 7.17 -12.33
C ASP A 243 -12.17 6.27 -12.19
N GLU A 244 -11.08 6.60 -12.90
CA GLU A 244 -9.78 5.92 -12.77
C GLU A 244 -9.15 6.14 -11.40
N ASP A 245 -9.60 7.16 -10.67
CA ASP A 245 -9.14 7.45 -9.32
C ASP A 245 -9.75 6.56 -8.25
N ASP A 246 -10.87 5.86 -8.55
CA ASP A 246 -11.49 4.95 -7.61
C ASP A 246 -10.78 3.59 -7.60
N SER A 247 -9.58 3.59 -7.04
CA SER A 247 -8.66 2.46 -7.04
C SER A 247 -9.22 1.22 -6.31
N GLU A 248 -10.17 1.41 -5.39
CA GLU A 248 -10.89 0.34 -4.70
C GLU A 248 -11.92 -0.33 -5.62
N ILE A 249 -12.71 0.45 -6.36
CA ILE A 249 -13.67 -0.10 -7.34
C ILE A 249 -12.92 -0.73 -8.53
N LEU A 250 -11.79 -0.17 -8.96
CA LEU A 250 -10.95 -0.78 -9.99
C LEU A 250 -10.41 -2.16 -9.55
N TYR A 251 -9.97 -2.28 -8.30
CA TYR A 251 -9.54 -3.57 -7.74
C TYR A 251 -10.70 -4.58 -7.67
N SER A 252 -11.87 -4.18 -7.16
CA SER A 252 -13.02 -5.07 -7.06
C SER A 252 -13.54 -5.49 -8.43
N THR A 253 -13.46 -4.60 -9.43
CA THR A 253 -13.74 -4.90 -10.85
C THR A 253 -12.86 -6.03 -11.37
N TYR A 254 -11.54 -5.96 -11.13
CA TYR A 254 -10.63 -7.02 -11.55
C TYR A 254 -10.98 -8.37 -10.92
N ILE A 255 -11.26 -8.39 -9.61
CA ILE A 255 -11.64 -9.61 -8.90
C ILE A 255 -12.97 -10.18 -9.42
N ALA A 256 -13.95 -9.31 -9.72
CA ALA A 256 -15.23 -9.73 -10.28
C ALA A 256 -15.06 -10.31 -11.70
N LEU A 257 -14.22 -9.71 -12.54
CA LEU A 257 -13.89 -10.25 -13.87
C LEU A 257 -13.25 -11.63 -13.79
N GLU A 258 -12.24 -11.81 -12.92
CA GLU A 258 -11.60 -13.12 -12.68
C GLU A 258 -12.64 -14.17 -12.26
N ARG A 259 -13.54 -13.82 -11.33
CA ARG A 259 -14.63 -14.71 -10.92
C ARG A 259 -15.56 -15.09 -12.08
N ILE A 260 -15.93 -14.13 -12.95
CA ILE A 260 -16.74 -14.40 -14.14
C ILE A 260 -16.03 -15.39 -15.08
N PHE A 261 -14.71 -15.28 -15.23
CA PHE A 261 -13.93 -16.24 -16.01
C PHE A 261 -13.88 -17.63 -15.40
N GLU A 262 -13.79 -17.73 -14.06
CA GLU A 262 -13.83 -19.01 -13.33
C GLU A 262 -15.20 -19.69 -13.46
N GLU A 263 -16.30 -18.92 -13.39
CA GLU A 263 -17.67 -19.41 -13.56
C GLU A 263 -18.01 -19.77 -15.02
N ASN A 264 -17.26 -19.21 -15.98
CA ASN A 264 -17.41 -19.48 -17.42
C ASN A 264 -16.15 -20.11 -18.04
N PRO A 265 -15.78 -21.34 -17.64
CA PRO A 265 -14.55 -21.97 -18.08
C PRO A 265 -14.57 -22.28 -19.58
N GLY A 266 -13.40 -22.19 -20.21
CA GLY A 266 -13.21 -22.55 -21.61
C GLY A 266 -11.77 -22.97 -21.91
N ILE A 267 -11.57 -23.53 -23.10
CA ILE A 267 -10.25 -24.02 -23.56
C ILE A 267 -9.34 -22.85 -23.98
N ASP A 268 -9.94 -21.70 -24.28
CA ASP A 268 -9.26 -20.51 -24.77
C ASP A 268 -8.61 -19.75 -23.60
N LYS A 269 -7.38 -19.27 -23.82
CA LYS A 269 -6.70 -18.41 -22.85
C LYS A 269 -7.37 -17.04 -22.84
N HIS A 270 -7.39 -16.39 -21.69
CA HIS A 270 -7.89 -15.03 -21.56
C HIS A 270 -6.79 -14.13 -20.98
N TYR A 271 -6.86 -12.86 -21.35
CA TYR A 271 -5.95 -11.82 -20.90
C TYR A 271 -6.77 -10.58 -20.60
N ILE A 272 -6.55 -9.97 -19.43
CA ILE A 272 -7.23 -8.74 -19.00
C ILE A 272 -6.18 -7.61 -19.03
N ALA A 273 -6.52 -6.51 -19.69
CA ALA A 273 -5.70 -5.31 -19.78
C ALA A 273 -6.54 -4.07 -19.43
N GLY A 274 -5.85 -3.00 -19.01
CA GLY A 274 -6.47 -1.74 -18.58
C GLY A 274 -6.17 -1.41 -17.11
N PHE A 275 -6.81 -0.37 -16.59
CA PHE A 275 -6.53 0.12 -15.23
C PHE A 275 -6.87 -0.86 -14.10
N PRO A 276 -7.97 -1.67 -14.17
CA PRO A 276 -8.27 -2.64 -13.11
C PRO A 276 -7.14 -3.62 -12.79
N ILE A 277 -6.46 -4.18 -13.81
CA ILE A 277 -5.33 -5.09 -13.56
C ILE A 277 -4.13 -4.36 -12.95
N VAL A 278 -3.87 -3.11 -13.35
CA VAL A 278 -2.79 -2.31 -12.78
C VAL A 278 -3.07 -2.02 -11.31
N ALA A 279 -4.28 -1.56 -10.97
CA ALA A 279 -4.71 -1.33 -9.60
C ALA A 279 -4.64 -2.63 -8.77
N ALA A 280 -5.14 -3.75 -9.30
CA ALA A 280 -5.05 -5.02 -8.60
C ALA A 280 -3.62 -5.45 -8.35
N THR A 281 -2.73 -5.31 -9.34
CA THR A 281 -1.31 -5.66 -9.18
C THR A 281 -0.64 -4.76 -8.15
N LEU A 282 -0.87 -3.44 -8.18
CA LEU A 282 -0.35 -2.52 -7.17
C LEU A 282 -0.87 -2.86 -5.77
N ARG A 283 -2.15 -3.24 -5.64
CA ARG A 283 -2.71 -3.70 -4.36
C ARG A 283 -2.00 -4.94 -3.85
N THR A 284 -1.73 -5.92 -4.73
CA THR A 284 -0.98 -7.11 -4.32
C THR A 284 0.43 -6.79 -3.85
N VAL A 285 1.10 -5.79 -4.44
CA VAL A 285 2.43 -5.35 -3.97
C VAL A 285 2.34 -4.73 -2.58
N ILE A 286 1.36 -3.84 -2.34
CA ILE A 286 1.14 -3.25 -1.01
C ILE A 286 0.88 -4.33 0.04
N ASP A 287 0.06 -5.33 -0.30
CA ASP A 287 -0.26 -6.43 0.60
C ASP A 287 0.95 -7.35 0.84
N GLN A 288 1.75 -7.63 -0.20
CA GLN A 288 3.00 -8.40 -0.08
C GLN A 288 4.04 -7.68 0.80
N ASP A 289 4.20 -6.37 0.63
CA ASP A 289 5.10 -5.57 1.46
C ASP A 289 4.68 -5.62 2.93
N THR A 290 3.39 -5.45 3.19
CA THR A 290 2.83 -5.41 4.54
C THR A 290 2.87 -6.78 5.21
N GLN A 291 2.52 -7.86 4.51
CA GLN A 291 2.37 -9.20 5.08
C GLN A 291 3.66 -10.02 5.06
N ARG A 292 4.58 -9.74 4.12
CA ARG A 292 5.81 -10.53 3.94
C ARG A 292 7.07 -9.72 4.18
N PHE A 293 7.21 -8.58 3.51
CA PHE A 293 8.47 -7.82 3.58
C PHE A 293 8.69 -7.18 4.95
N PHE A 294 7.68 -6.50 5.50
CA PHE A 294 7.75 -5.89 6.83
C PHE A 294 8.05 -6.90 7.95
N PRO A 295 7.32 -8.03 8.09
CA PRO A 295 7.63 -9.03 9.11
C PRO A 295 9.00 -9.67 8.94
N PHE A 296 9.45 -9.86 7.69
CA PHE A 296 10.79 -10.36 7.41
C PHE A 296 11.89 -9.41 7.89
N VAL A 297 11.76 -8.10 7.61
CA VAL A 297 12.73 -7.11 8.10
C VAL A 297 12.67 -6.98 9.62
N ALA A 298 11.48 -7.01 10.22
CA ALA A 298 11.33 -6.99 11.67
C ALA A 298 12.00 -8.22 12.32
N LEU A 299 11.85 -9.41 11.73
CA LEU A 299 12.52 -10.63 12.17
C LEU A 299 14.04 -10.50 12.04
N LEU A 300 14.53 -9.93 10.94
CA LEU A 300 15.95 -9.71 10.72
C LEU A 300 16.54 -8.73 11.77
N ALA A 301 15.82 -7.66 12.08
CA ALA A 301 16.20 -6.72 13.14
C ALA A 301 16.24 -7.42 14.51
N VAL A 302 15.21 -8.21 14.85
CA VAL A 302 15.20 -9.03 16.08
C VAL A 302 16.37 -9.99 16.11
N PHE A 303 16.68 -10.66 15.00
CA PHE A 303 17.80 -11.59 14.89
C PHE A 303 19.15 -10.90 15.15
N PHE A 304 19.42 -9.77 14.50
CA PHE A 304 20.66 -9.02 14.71
C PHE A 304 20.77 -8.39 16.10
N LEU A 305 19.67 -7.86 16.64
CA LEU A 305 19.63 -7.37 18.02
C LEU A 305 19.89 -8.50 19.02
N TRP A 306 19.30 -9.68 18.80
CA TRP A 306 19.56 -10.85 19.63
C TRP A 306 21.01 -11.31 19.53
N LEU A 307 21.57 -11.34 18.32
CA LEU A 307 22.98 -11.69 18.10
C LEU A 307 23.93 -10.74 18.83
N THR A 308 23.60 -9.44 18.83
CA THR A 308 24.40 -8.36 19.42
C THR A 308 24.30 -8.33 20.95
N PHE A 309 23.09 -8.40 21.50
CA PHE A 309 22.88 -8.20 22.94
C PHE A 309 22.71 -9.50 23.73
N ARG A 310 22.26 -10.58 23.09
CA ARG A 310 21.95 -11.91 23.69
C ARG A 310 21.11 -11.83 24.96
N ARG A 311 20.27 -10.79 25.07
CA ARG A 311 19.40 -10.52 26.20
C ARG A 311 18.04 -10.03 25.69
N PRO A 312 16.93 -10.52 26.25
CA PRO A 312 15.59 -10.08 25.84
C PRO A 312 15.41 -8.57 25.94
N SER A 313 15.97 -7.91 26.97
CA SER A 313 15.89 -6.45 27.13
C SER A 313 16.62 -5.68 26.02
N GLY A 314 17.72 -6.21 25.48
CA GLY A 314 18.44 -5.59 24.37
C GLY A 314 17.72 -5.69 23.03
N VAL A 315 16.74 -6.59 22.92
CA VAL A 315 15.86 -6.70 21.75
C VAL A 315 14.56 -5.92 21.97
N ALA A 316 13.90 -6.15 23.11
CA ALA A 316 12.60 -5.58 23.39
C ALA A 316 12.63 -4.05 23.49
N VAL A 317 13.67 -3.46 24.08
CA VAL A 317 13.74 -2.00 24.26
C VAL A 317 13.77 -1.27 22.91
N PRO A 318 14.70 -1.56 21.96
CA PRO A 318 14.68 -0.96 20.63
C PRO A 318 13.39 -1.28 19.85
N MET A 319 12.93 -2.53 19.87
CA MET A 319 11.76 -2.95 19.08
C MET A 319 10.46 -2.30 19.57
N LEU A 320 10.31 -2.05 20.87
CA LEU A 320 9.13 -1.35 21.40
C LEU A 320 9.10 0.11 20.95
N VAL A 321 10.24 0.79 20.94
CA VAL A 321 10.35 2.17 20.45
C VAL A 321 9.94 2.26 18.98
N VAL A 322 10.49 1.37 18.16
CA VAL A 322 10.16 1.28 16.74
C VAL A 322 8.69 0.95 16.53
N GLY A 323 8.15 -0.02 17.28
CA GLY A 323 6.75 -0.42 17.19
C GLY A 323 5.80 0.73 17.53
N PHE A 324 6.07 1.48 18.61
CA PHE A 324 5.27 2.66 18.97
C PHE A 324 5.43 3.80 17.95
N SER A 325 6.63 4.02 17.41
CA SER A 325 6.87 5.00 16.34
C SER A 325 6.02 4.69 15.11
N ILE A 326 6.09 3.45 14.61
CA ILE A 326 5.28 2.99 13.46
C ILE A 326 3.78 3.12 13.76
N LEU A 327 3.34 2.63 14.93
CA LEU A 327 1.93 2.70 15.35
C LEU A 327 1.41 4.15 15.33
N PHE A 328 2.15 5.08 15.93
CA PHE A 328 1.75 6.48 15.96
C PHE A 328 1.82 7.13 14.59
N THR A 329 2.81 6.79 13.75
CA THR A 329 2.87 7.32 12.38
C THR A 329 1.69 6.86 11.54
N LEU A 330 1.36 5.57 11.56
CA LEU A 330 0.22 5.03 10.82
C LEU A 330 -1.11 5.61 11.32
N ALA A 331 -1.24 5.85 12.62
CA ALA A 331 -2.42 6.50 13.16
C ALA A 331 -2.55 7.96 12.75
N ILE A 332 -1.44 8.69 12.68
CA ILE A 332 -1.44 10.05 12.14
C ILE A 332 -1.86 9.99 10.66
N MET A 333 -1.41 9.00 9.88
CA MET A 333 -1.90 8.81 8.50
C MET A 333 -3.43 8.67 8.45
N VAL A 334 -4.02 7.86 9.33
CA VAL A 334 -5.48 7.69 9.43
C VAL A 334 -6.18 9.02 9.78
N VAL A 335 -5.66 9.78 10.75
CA VAL A 335 -6.23 11.07 11.15
C VAL A 335 -6.19 12.11 10.03
N PHE A 336 -5.17 12.05 9.17
CA PHE A 336 -5.03 12.92 8.01
C PHE A 336 -5.62 12.32 6.73
N GLU A 337 -6.33 11.18 6.83
CA GLU A 337 -6.96 10.47 5.71
C GLU A 337 -5.98 10.13 4.57
N VAL A 338 -4.71 9.85 4.91
CA VAL A 338 -3.69 9.49 3.93
C VAL A 338 -3.61 7.96 3.82
N PRO A 339 -3.96 7.37 2.67
CA PRO A 339 -3.92 5.92 2.50
C PRO A 339 -2.48 5.41 2.31
N LEU A 340 -2.30 4.11 2.51
CA LEU A 340 -1.07 3.39 2.11
C LEU A 340 -1.09 3.12 0.61
N ASN A 341 -0.14 3.71 -0.11
CA ASN A 341 0.12 3.42 -1.51
C ASN A 341 1.39 2.56 -1.64
N THR A 342 1.76 2.21 -2.87
CA THR A 342 2.91 1.35 -3.18
C THR A 342 4.25 1.89 -2.67
N ILE A 343 4.37 3.20 -2.42
CA ILE A 343 5.60 3.79 -1.87
C ILE A 343 5.50 3.90 -0.34
N THR A 344 4.35 4.32 0.19
CA THR A 344 4.15 4.45 1.65
C THR A 344 4.03 3.11 2.36
N SER A 345 3.72 2.00 1.66
CA SER A 345 3.80 0.62 2.18
C SER A 345 5.18 0.27 2.76
N ALA A 346 6.26 0.87 2.22
CA ALA A 346 7.62 0.65 2.67
C ALA A 346 7.97 1.39 3.99
N LEU A 347 7.15 2.34 4.44
CA LEU A 347 7.42 3.20 5.60
C LEU A 347 7.82 2.42 6.86
N PRO A 348 7.11 1.35 7.29
CA PRO A 348 7.48 0.59 8.48
C PRO A 348 8.90 0.04 8.43
N VAL A 349 9.36 -0.41 7.26
CA VAL A 349 10.71 -0.96 7.05
C VAL A 349 11.79 0.10 7.23
N PHE A 350 11.55 1.31 6.73
CA PHE A 350 12.45 2.45 6.95
C PHE A 350 12.51 2.84 8.43
N LEU A 351 11.36 2.90 9.11
CA LEU A 351 11.33 3.25 10.54
C LEU A 351 11.99 2.18 11.42
N ILE A 352 11.92 0.90 11.06
CA ILE A 352 12.74 -0.14 11.72
C ILE A 352 14.22 0.20 11.60
N SER A 353 14.69 0.46 10.37
CA SER A 353 16.11 0.69 10.11
C SER A 353 16.66 1.91 10.87
N ILE A 354 15.86 2.99 10.94
CA ILE A 354 16.24 4.23 11.62
C ILE A 354 16.13 4.07 13.15
N GLY A 355 14.98 3.62 13.66
CA GLY A 355 14.72 3.59 15.10
C GLY A 355 15.48 2.52 15.87
N VAL A 356 15.85 1.40 15.22
CA VAL A 356 16.69 0.36 15.83
C VAL A 356 18.07 0.92 16.20
N ALA A 357 18.65 1.81 15.38
CA ALA A 357 19.97 2.37 15.63
C ALA A 357 20.02 3.18 16.93
N ASP A 358 19.03 4.07 17.15
CA ASP A 358 18.91 4.83 18.40
C ASP A 358 18.78 3.91 19.60
N GLY A 359 17.93 2.89 19.49
CA GLY A 359 17.74 1.89 20.55
C GLY A 359 19.03 1.13 20.89
N ILE A 360 19.83 0.77 19.89
CA ILE A 360 21.13 0.11 20.07
C ILE A 360 22.08 1.01 20.86
N HIS A 361 22.27 2.26 20.44
CA HIS A 361 23.18 3.20 21.10
C HIS A 361 22.76 3.47 22.54
N MET A 362 21.48 3.78 22.75
CA MET A 362 20.92 4.09 24.07
C MET A 362 21.01 2.89 25.02
N PHE A 363 20.66 1.69 24.56
CA PHE A 363 20.74 0.48 25.37
C PHE A 363 22.18 0.07 25.66
N SER A 364 23.08 0.17 24.68
CA SER A 364 24.49 -0.17 24.85
C SER A 364 25.18 0.73 25.87
N GLU A 365 24.99 2.05 25.77
CA GLU A 365 25.57 3.03 26.69
C GLU A 365 25.02 2.84 28.12
N TYR A 366 23.70 2.62 28.28
CA TYR A 366 23.15 2.27 29.59
C TYR A 366 23.80 1.00 30.16
N ARG A 367 23.94 -0.05 29.34
CA ARG A 367 24.51 -1.33 29.76
C ARG A 367 25.97 -1.18 30.18
N GLU A 368 26.77 -0.44 29.42
CA GLU A 368 28.17 -0.16 29.73
C GLU A 368 28.29 0.55 31.08
N ASN A 369 27.52 1.62 31.28
CA ASN A 369 27.43 2.35 32.54
C ASN A 369 27.04 1.44 33.73
N ARG A 370 26.14 0.47 33.52
CA ARG A 370 25.78 -0.52 34.57
C ARG A 370 26.87 -1.54 34.83
N ILE A 371 27.62 -1.96 33.81
CA ILE A 371 28.76 -2.88 33.95
C ILE A 371 29.89 -2.20 34.74
N GLU A 372 30.09 -0.90 34.55
CA GLU A 372 31.03 -0.09 35.33
C GLU A 372 30.59 0.14 36.79
N GLY A 373 29.45 -0.43 37.21
CA GLY A 373 28.97 -0.39 38.58
C GLY A 373 28.15 0.84 38.93
N LEU A 374 27.78 1.69 37.96
CA LEU A 374 26.94 2.85 38.26
C LEU A 374 25.54 2.41 38.72
N PRO A 375 24.99 3.09 39.75
CA PRO A 375 23.58 2.95 40.12
C PRO A 375 22.68 3.25 38.92
N ARG A 376 21.54 2.58 38.86
CA ARG A 376 20.56 2.65 37.76
C ARG A 376 20.25 4.07 37.30
N GLU A 377 19.90 4.93 38.25
CA GLU A 377 19.57 6.34 38.00
C GLU A 377 20.74 7.08 37.36
N LYS A 378 21.95 6.93 37.91
CA LYS A 378 23.16 7.59 37.39
C LYS A 378 23.50 7.08 35.98
N ALA A 379 23.35 5.78 35.73
CA ALA A 379 23.58 5.20 34.41
C ALA A 379 22.61 5.73 33.35
N VAL A 380 21.33 5.92 33.70
CA VAL A 380 20.33 6.53 32.81
C VAL A 380 20.64 8.00 32.54
N CYS A 381 20.97 8.78 33.58
CA CYS A 381 21.33 10.18 33.42
C CYS A 381 22.58 10.37 32.55
N LEU A 382 23.64 9.57 32.78
CA LEU A 382 24.87 9.62 32.00
C LEU A 382 24.67 9.20 30.53
N MET A 383 23.84 8.18 30.30
CA MET A 383 23.41 7.79 28.96
C MET A 383 22.71 8.95 28.23
N LEU A 384 21.78 9.64 28.90
CA LEU A 384 21.11 10.82 28.34
C LEU A 384 22.09 11.98 28.11
N ASP A 385 23.03 12.23 29.03
CA ASP A 385 24.04 13.27 28.87
C ASP A 385 24.93 13.07 27.64
N LYS A 386 25.29 11.81 27.34
CA LYS A 386 26.12 11.47 26.19
C LYS A 386 25.34 11.42 24.88
N LEU A 387 24.12 10.87 24.89
CA LEU A 387 23.42 10.48 23.66
C LEU A 387 22.26 11.40 23.26
N ALA A 388 21.76 12.26 24.14
CA ALA A 388 20.61 13.11 23.79
C ALA A 388 20.91 14.04 22.60
N LEU A 389 22.08 14.66 22.57
CA LEU A 389 22.48 15.53 21.47
C LEU A 389 22.75 14.75 20.17
N PRO A 390 23.57 13.67 20.17
CA PRO A 390 23.74 12.83 18.99
C PRO A 390 22.43 12.31 18.39
N VAL A 391 21.56 11.71 19.21
CA VAL A 391 20.27 11.14 18.76
C VAL A 391 19.35 12.23 18.19
N THR A 392 19.33 13.41 18.81
CA THR A 392 18.54 14.54 18.30
C THR A 392 19.07 15.02 16.95
N MET A 393 20.39 15.15 16.81
CA MET A 393 21.01 15.64 15.57
C MET A 393 20.84 14.65 14.42
N THR A 394 21.05 13.35 14.66
CA THR A 394 20.83 12.30 13.64
C THR A 394 19.38 12.25 13.20
N SER A 395 18.44 12.34 14.14
CA SER A 395 17.00 12.31 13.84
C SER A 395 16.53 13.55 13.07
N ILE A 396 16.97 14.75 13.47
CA ILE A 396 16.62 15.99 12.77
C ILE A 396 17.19 15.99 11.35
N THR A 397 18.46 15.62 11.18
CA THR A 397 19.08 15.60 9.85
C THR A 397 18.43 14.56 8.94
N THR A 398 18.05 13.40 9.48
CA THR A 398 17.28 12.37 8.76
C THR A 398 15.88 12.88 8.37
N ALA A 399 15.16 13.51 9.30
CA ALA A 399 13.86 14.10 9.04
C ALA A 399 13.92 15.20 7.97
N VAL A 400 14.92 16.08 8.00
CA VAL A 400 15.16 17.08 6.95
C VAL A 400 15.46 16.42 5.60
N GLY A 401 16.22 15.32 5.59
CA GLY A 401 16.47 14.52 4.40
C GLY A 401 15.19 13.99 3.76
N PHE A 402 14.29 13.39 4.55
CA PHE A 402 13.00 12.92 4.05
C PHE A 402 12.03 14.05 3.70
N LEU A 403 12.03 15.16 4.44
CA LEU A 403 11.24 16.34 4.11
C LEU A 403 11.67 16.99 2.79
N SER A 404 12.91 16.78 2.32
CA SER A 404 13.32 17.25 1.00
C SER A 404 12.51 16.61 -0.14
N LEU A 405 11.92 15.43 0.09
CA LEU A 405 11.04 14.77 -0.88
C LEU A 405 9.70 15.50 -1.08
N THR A 406 9.35 16.45 -0.20
CA THR A 406 8.13 17.28 -0.35
C THR A 406 8.19 18.27 -1.51
N VAL A 407 9.38 18.44 -2.11
CA VAL A 407 9.55 19.22 -3.35
C VAL A 407 9.01 18.48 -4.58
N SER A 408 8.75 17.18 -4.48
CA SER A 408 8.22 16.36 -5.58
C SER A 408 6.73 16.59 -5.83
N ASP A 409 6.34 16.78 -7.09
CA ASP A 409 4.93 16.80 -7.51
C ASP A 409 4.26 15.41 -7.52
N ILE A 410 5.06 14.35 -7.34
CA ILE A 410 4.56 12.97 -7.19
C ILE A 410 4.05 12.75 -5.77
N VAL A 411 2.72 12.65 -5.60
CA VAL A 411 2.04 12.60 -4.30
C VAL A 411 2.50 11.44 -3.41
N PRO A 412 2.66 10.19 -3.93
CA PRO A 412 3.21 9.10 -3.14
C PRO A 412 4.61 9.35 -2.54
N ILE A 413 5.48 10.06 -3.28
CA ILE A 413 6.85 10.39 -2.82
C ILE A 413 6.80 11.48 -1.75
N LEU A 414 5.99 12.51 -1.96
CA LEU A 414 5.78 13.61 -1.03
C LEU A 414 5.25 13.08 0.32
N THR A 415 4.17 12.29 0.27
CA THR A 415 3.53 11.74 1.48
C THR A 415 4.49 10.80 2.22
N PHE A 416 5.20 9.93 1.51
CA PHE A 416 6.26 9.09 2.09
C PHE A 416 7.31 9.92 2.84
N GLY A 417 7.82 10.99 2.24
CA GLY A 417 8.79 11.88 2.87
C GLY A 417 8.28 12.50 4.17
N ILE A 418 7.03 12.99 4.18
CA ILE A 418 6.41 13.59 5.37
C ILE A 418 6.30 12.55 6.49
N PHE A 419 5.70 11.39 6.21
CA PHE A 419 5.39 10.42 7.25
C PHE A 419 6.62 9.67 7.77
N VAL A 420 7.65 9.43 6.94
CA VAL A 420 8.94 8.92 7.44
C VAL A 420 9.65 9.95 8.31
N ALA A 421 9.60 11.24 7.95
CA ALA A 421 10.16 12.30 8.80
C ALA A 421 9.42 12.38 10.15
N VAL A 422 8.09 12.35 10.15
CA VAL A 422 7.27 12.31 11.37
C VAL A 422 7.60 11.08 12.22
N GLY A 423 7.66 9.89 11.61
CA GLY A 423 8.00 8.65 12.32
C GLY A 423 9.41 8.67 12.90
N THR A 424 10.37 9.26 12.19
CA THR A 424 11.74 9.46 12.68
C THR A 424 11.76 10.38 13.90
N LEU A 425 11.03 11.49 13.87
CA LEU A 425 10.93 12.40 15.02
C LEU A 425 10.17 11.76 16.21
N LEU A 426 9.17 10.94 15.95
CA LEU A 426 8.49 10.15 16.98
C LEU A 426 9.44 9.10 17.60
N ALA A 427 10.23 8.41 16.77
CA ALA A 427 11.26 7.49 17.23
C ALA A 427 12.28 8.20 18.12
N MET A 428 12.73 9.40 17.74
CA MET A 428 13.62 10.23 18.55
C MET A 428 13.01 10.54 19.93
N VAL A 429 11.76 11.01 19.98
CA VAL A 429 11.07 11.35 21.24
C VAL A 429 10.92 10.11 22.12
N LEU A 430 10.53 8.97 21.54
CA LEU A 430 10.42 7.70 22.24
C LEU A 430 11.80 7.21 22.72
N SER A 431 12.84 7.35 21.93
CA SER A 431 14.21 7.01 22.32
C SER A 431 14.68 7.81 23.52
N LEU A 432 14.40 9.13 23.57
CA LEU A 432 14.86 10.00 24.64
C LEU A 432 14.00 9.95 25.92
N ILE A 433 12.75 9.49 25.83
CA ILE A 433 11.81 9.49 26.95
C ILE A 433 11.42 8.07 27.37
N PHE A 434 10.97 7.25 26.42
CA PHE A 434 10.46 5.91 26.69
C PHE A 434 11.56 4.92 27.04
N ILE A 435 12.68 4.88 26.30
CA ILE A 435 13.82 3.99 26.63
C ILE A 435 14.32 4.21 28.07
N PRO A 436 14.73 5.42 28.49
CA PRO A 436 15.25 5.61 29.83
C PRO A 436 14.20 5.33 30.91
N ALA A 437 12.91 5.59 30.66
CA ALA A 437 11.83 5.23 31.59
C ALA A 437 11.64 3.71 31.71
N LEU A 438 11.68 2.99 30.59
CA LEU A 438 11.60 1.53 30.55
C LEU A 438 12.80 0.90 31.27
N LEU A 439 13.99 1.44 31.02
CA LEU A 439 15.23 1.07 31.68
C LEU A 439 15.29 1.46 33.15
N MET A 440 14.36 2.27 33.68
CA MET A 440 14.19 2.54 35.12
C MET A 440 13.26 1.52 35.82
N VAL A 441 12.44 0.76 35.07
CA VAL A 441 11.47 -0.20 35.65
C VAL A 441 11.86 -1.66 35.43
N LEU A 442 12.50 -2.00 34.30
CA LEU A 442 12.95 -3.36 33.96
C LEU A 442 13.67 -4.08 35.13
N PRO A 443 13.26 -5.29 35.53
CA PRO A 443 13.97 -6.05 36.56
C PRO A 443 15.34 -6.50 36.03
N GLU A 444 16.39 -6.32 36.82
CA GLU A 444 17.76 -6.66 36.42
C GLU A 444 18.36 -7.62 37.45
N LYS A 445 18.79 -8.81 37.00
CA LYS A 445 19.63 -9.68 37.82
C LYS A 445 21.03 -9.07 37.85
N VAL A 446 21.34 -8.36 38.93
CA VAL A 446 22.73 -7.98 39.25
C VAL A 446 23.49 -9.29 39.44
N SER A 447 24.52 -9.53 38.61
CA SER A 447 25.49 -10.58 38.92
C SER A 447 26.25 -10.13 40.16
N ALA A 448 25.80 -10.58 41.33
CA ALA A 448 26.48 -10.36 42.59
C ALA A 448 27.80 -11.13 42.57
N SER A 449 28.86 -10.47 42.12
CA SER A 449 30.22 -10.94 42.28
C SER A 449 31.11 -9.72 42.48
N GLN A 450 31.09 -9.21 43.72
CA GLN A 450 32.22 -8.73 44.53
C GLN A 450 31.72 -7.87 45.70
N GLU A 451 31.05 -8.49 46.66
CA GLU A 451 31.13 -8.08 48.06
C GLU A 451 31.99 -9.14 48.77
N GLY A 452 33.29 -8.87 48.81
CA GLY A 452 34.29 -9.73 49.44
C GLY A 452 35.48 -8.87 49.82
N SER A 453 35.57 -8.56 51.11
CA SER A 453 36.68 -7.92 51.79
C SER A 453 38.06 -8.47 51.38
N GLY A 454 38.98 -7.58 51.01
CA GLY A 454 40.39 -7.91 50.82
C GLY A 454 41.14 -6.77 50.12
N THR A 455 42.00 -6.09 50.87
CA THR A 455 43.10 -5.26 50.36
C THR A 455 43.81 -5.96 49.20
N ASP A 456 43.88 -5.31 48.03
CA ASP A 456 45.06 -5.32 47.16
C ASP A 456 44.90 -4.30 46.01
N GLU A 457 45.94 -3.48 45.84
CA GLU A 457 46.14 -2.57 44.73
C GLU A 457 46.30 -3.36 43.43
N ASN A 458 45.25 -3.45 42.61
CA ASN A 458 45.37 -3.68 41.16
C ASN A 458 44.08 -3.24 40.46
N LEU A 459 43.92 -1.92 40.35
CA LEU A 459 42.86 -1.29 39.58
C LEU A 459 43.27 -1.23 38.09
N SER A 460 43.26 -2.37 37.39
CA SER A 460 43.20 -2.35 35.92
C SER A 460 42.67 -3.67 35.37
N SER A 461 41.79 -3.55 34.37
CA SER A 461 41.27 -4.62 33.50
C SER A 461 40.14 -5.51 34.03
N GLY A 462 39.03 -4.90 34.43
CA GLY A 462 37.70 -5.54 34.34
C GLY A 462 37.20 -5.61 32.88
N VAL A 463 38.01 -6.08 31.94
CA VAL A 463 37.65 -6.16 30.52
C VAL A 463 37.07 -7.54 30.22
N HIS A 464 35.78 -7.56 29.89
CA HIS A 464 35.03 -8.55 29.09
C HIS A 464 35.43 -10.04 29.28
N GLN A 465 34.44 -10.88 29.63
CA GLN A 465 34.39 -12.22 29.06
C GLN A 465 34.15 -12.07 27.54
N VAL A 466 35.20 -11.74 26.80
CA VAL A 466 35.18 -11.56 25.35
C VAL A 466 34.82 -12.92 24.74
N ASN A 467 33.63 -13.04 24.14
CA ASN A 467 33.24 -14.23 23.41
C ASN A 467 34.29 -14.50 22.31
N PHE A 468 34.44 -15.76 21.89
CA PHE A 468 35.31 -16.11 20.76
C PHE A 468 35.06 -15.23 19.52
N MET A 469 33.79 -14.90 19.23
CA MET A 469 33.40 -13.97 18.17
C MET A 469 33.94 -12.55 18.38
N ASP A 470 33.84 -12.00 19.59
CA ASP A 470 34.31 -10.64 19.89
C ASP A 470 35.84 -10.55 19.75
N ARG A 471 36.59 -11.60 20.13
CA ARG A 471 38.05 -11.66 19.92
C ARG A 471 38.41 -11.77 18.45
N LEU A 472 37.66 -12.57 17.68
CA LEU A 472 37.87 -12.75 16.25
C LEU A 472 37.60 -11.43 15.51
N PHE A 473 36.51 -10.75 15.86
CA PHE A 473 36.14 -9.44 15.32
C PHE A 473 37.18 -8.37 15.70
N GLN A 474 37.56 -8.24 16.97
CA GLN A 474 38.60 -7.31 17.39
C GLN A 474 39.92 -7.55 16.65
N LYS A 475 40.37 -8.81 16.58
CA LYS A 475 41.59 -9.15 15.83
C LYS A 475 41.49 -8.79 14.35
N SER A 476 40.34 -9.00 13.73
CA SER A 476 40.11 -8.60 12.33
C SER A 476 40.12 -7.07 12.17
N LEU A 477 39.51 -6.33 13.10
CA LEU A 477 39.48 -4.87 13.12
C LEU A 477 40.86 -4.28 13.35
N ASP A 478 41.66 -4.85 14.26
CA ASP A 478 43.02 -4.40 14.54
C ASP A 478 43.93 -4.61 13.32
N VAL A 479 43.83 -5.78 12.67
CA VAL A 479 44.56 -6.07 11.43
C VAL A 479 44.14 -5.12 10.31
N MET A 480 42.84 -4.90 10.14
CA MET A 480 42.31 -3.98 9.14
C MET A 480 42.76 -2.54 9.41
N THR A 481 42.68 -2.08 10.65
CA THR A 481 43.10 -0.74 11.07
C THR A 481 44.59 -0.53 10.84
N ALA A 482 45.43 -1.48 11.26
CA ALA A 482 46.87 -1.44 11.02
C ALA A 482 47.21 -1.42 9.53
N TRP A 483 46.49 -2.19 8.71
CA TRP A 483 46.67 -2.21 7.26
C TRP A 483 46.24 -0.90 6.60
N VAL A 484 45.10 -0.32 6.98
CA VAL A 484 44.60 0.96 6.48
C VAL A 484 45.56 2.09 6.85
N LEU A 485 46.03 2.14 8.10
CA LEU A 485 46.98 3.16 8.55
C LEU A 485 48.32 3.07 7.81
N ARG A 486 48.81 1.84 7.56
CA ARG A 486 50.04 1.63 6.81
C ARG A 486 49.91 1.97 5.32
N ASN A 487 48.72 1.80 4.75
CA ASN A 487 48.44 1.98 3.32
C ASN A 487 47.47 3.13 3.03
N ALA A 488 47.46 4.19 3.86
CA ALA A 488 46.47 5.25 3.78
C ALA A 488 46.41 5.94 2.40
N ARG A 489 47.56 6.19 1.76
CA ARG A 489 47.62 6.79 0.41
C ARG A 489 46.98 5.89 -0.66
N PRO A 490 47.37 4.60 -0.79
CA PRO A 490 46.67 3.65 -1.66
C PRO A 490 45.16 3.58 -1.41
N VAL A 491 44.73 3.53 -0.13
CA VAL A 491 43.30 3.47 0.23
C VAL A 491 42.55 4.71 -0.25
N LEU A 492 43.12 5.90 -0.05
CA LEU A 492 42.52 7.16 -0.52
C LEU A 492 42.46 7.25 -2.04
N LEU A 493 43.52 6.81 -2.74
CA LEU A 493 43.52 6.77 -4.21
C LEU A 493 42.50 5.77 -4.75
N ALA A 494 42.37 4.60 -4.13
CA ALA A 494 41.35 3.61 -4.50
C ALA A 494 39.94 4.15 -4.25
N ALA A 495 39.69 4.81 -3.12
CA ALA A 495 38.42 5.44 -2.83
C ALA A 495 38.07 6.54 -3.85
N LEU A 496 39.05 7.40 -4.20
CA LEU A 496 38.87 8.42 -5.25
C LEU A 496 38.59 7.80 -6.62
N ALA A 497 39.28 6.71 -6.97
CA ALA A 497 39.04 6.00 -8.21
C ALA A 497 37.63 5.39 -8.25
N ILE A 498 37.19 4.76 -7.15
CA ILE A 498 35.82 4.25 -7.02
C ILE A 498 34.80 5.39 -7.14
N CYS A 499 35.02 6.52 -6.46
CA CYS A 499 34.15 7.69 -6.59
C CYS A 499 34.07 8.20 -8.04
N ALA A 500 35.20 8.27 -8.76
CA ALA A 500 35.22 8.68 -10.16
C ALA A 500 34.46 7.70 -11.06
N ILE A 501 34.61 6.39 -10.83
CA ILE A 501 33.86 5.34 -11.53
C ILE A 501 32.37 5.45 -11.20
N SER A 502 31.99 5.71 -9.94
CA SER A 502 30.60 5.89 -9.54
C SER A 502 29.97 7.14 -10.17
N ILE A 503 30.72 8.25 -10.30
CA ILE A 503 30.26 9.47 -10.99
C ILE A 503 30.03 9.18 -12.47
N TYR A 504 30.94 8.43 -13.11
CA TYR A 504 30.73 7.99 -14.48
C TYR A 504 29.51 7.06 -14.59
N GLY A 505 29.33 6.12 -13.66
CA GLY A 505 28.16 5.25 -13.59
C GLY A 505 26.85 6.01 -13.42
N LEU A 506 26.84 7.08 -12.59
CA LEU A 506 25.70 7.99 -12.41
C LEU A 506 25.26 8.62 -13.74
N SER A 507 26.19 8.96 -14.63
CA SER A 507 25.87 9.50 -15.95
C SER A 507 25.22 8.49 -16.91
N GLN A 508 25.30 7.20 -16.59
CA GLN A 508 24.73 6.11 -17.39
C GLN A 508 23.38 5.63 -16.85
N VAL A 509 22.88 6.22 -15.76
CA VAL A 509 21.58 5.86 -15.18
C VAL A 509 20.47 6.22 -16.15
N LYS A 510 19.71 5.21 -16.58
CA LYS A 510 18.49 5.40 -17.36
C LYS A 510 17.31 5.52 -16.41
N VAL A 511 16.53 6.57 -16.56
CA VAL A 511 15.28 6.75 -15.80
C VAL A 511 14.22 5.88 -16.46
N GLU A 512 13.77 4.84 -15.76
CA GLU A 512 12.66 4.01 -16.18
C GLU A 512 11.37 4.54 -15.54
N SER A 513 10.34 4.73 -16.36
CA SER A 513 9.06 5.30 -15.92
C SER A 513 7.87 4.44 -16.30
N SER A 514 8.10 3.27 -16.92
CA SER A 514 7.04 2.33 -17.27
C SER A 514 6.56 1.57 -16.03
N LEU A 515 5.29 1.75 -15.67
CA LEU A 515 4.65 0.98 -14.60
C LEU A 515 4.65 -0.54 -14.91
N GLU A 516 4.49 -0.91 -16.18
CA GLU A 516 4.47 -2.30 -16.64
C GLU A 516 5.82 -3.01 -16.43
N SER A 517 6.93 -2.27 -16.54
CA SER A 517 8.28 -2.83 -16.38
C SER A 517 8.58 -3.29 -14.95
N TYR A 518 7.84 -2.78 -13.94
CA TYR A 518 7.97 -3.23 -12.56
C TYR A 518 7.40 -4.64 -12.32
N PHE A 519 6.55 -5.12 -13.23
CA PHE A 519 5.84 -6.39 -13.09
C PHE A 519 6.36 -7.40 -14.12
N GLN A 520 7.51 -8.01 -13.83
CA GLN A 520 8.02 -9.13 -14.63
C GLN A 520 7.24 -10.41 -14.28
N THR A 521 6.57 -10.98 -15.29
CA THR A 521 5.80 -12.23 -15.20
C THR A 521 6.69 -13.46 -15.23
#